data_AF-A0A535Z6G8-F1
#
_entry.id   AF-A0A535Z6G8-F1
#
_cell.length_a   1.000
_cell.length_b   1.000
_cell.length_c   1.000
_cell.angle_alpha   90.00
_cell.angle_beta   90.00
_cell.angle_gamma   90.00
#
_symmetry.space_group_name_H-M   'P 1'
#
loop_
_entity.id
_entity.type
_entity.pdbx_description
1 polymer ?
#
loop_
_entity_poly.entity_id
_entity_poly.type
_entity_poly.pdbx_seq_one_letter_code
_entity_poly.pdbx_strand_id
1 'polypeptide(L)'
;MNLRRTVALSAITAFAVAALTPAGASAAAPWWVPMRLQGTALVAVVASGKTLVVRTASGMTLRSTDSGATFDRVPGNPDVRPPASVRSGNDAWVIATGRVLHATGSGPLRLDPGSPDLGSRARLIAAPAAAPGVVVAVAVDGTVWRRGQDGGWGRGLLLLPAGFPNGVPAITSLTAFTQPLSVTVYLGTDGYSVLASPDGGDDWIRAGPGLPESIRGLASDPTTRTVYAATSDGLWAHRLQALPAPAVYHDAALVWRWVGIVLVTLAVAVVAVLALRRAMRPAVAQKRA
;
A
#
# COMPACT_ATOMS: atom_id res chain seq x y z
N MET A 1 -57.95 -25.67 -8.88
CA MET A 1 -57.05 -25.53 -7.72
C MET A 1 -55.63 -25.48 -8.24
N ASN A 2 -54.80 -24.52 -7.80
CA ASN A 2 -53.37 -24.30 -8.14
C ASN A 2 -53.01 -23.11 -9.07
N LEU A 3 -53.61 -21.94 -8.84
CA LEU A 3 -53.05 -20.64 -9.29
C LEU A 3 -52.43 -19.81 -8.14
N ARG A 4 -52.15 -20.44 -6.99
CA ARG A 4 -51.62 -19.77 -5.78
C ARG A 4 -50.16 -20.11 -5.44
N ARG A 5 -49.43 -20.86 -6.28
CA ARG A 5 -48.04 -21.28 -5.99
C ARG A 5 -46.94 -20.57 -6.80
N THR A 6 -47.28 -19.73 -7.77
CA THR A 6 -46.30 -19.05 -8.62
C THR A 6 -46.01 -17.59 -8.25
N VAL A 7 -46.72 -17.01 -7.28
CA VAL A 7 -46.52 -15.60 -6.87
C VAL A 7 -45.54 -15.44 -5.69
N ALA A 8 -45.21 -16.53 -4.99
CA ALA A 8 -44.34 -16.47 -3.81
C ALA A 8 -42.83 -16.39 -4.14
N LEU A 9 -42.40 -16.76 -5.35
CA LEU A 9 -40.98 -16.75 -5.74
C LEU A 9 -40.52 -15.43 -6.38
N SER A 10 -41.44 -14.63 -6.91
CA SER A 10 -41.15 -13.34 -7.55
C SER A 10 -41.12 -12.16 -6.57
N ALA A 11 -41.77 -12.29 -5.40
CA ALA A 11 -41.74 -11.26 -4.36
C ALA A 11 -40.39 -11.20 -3.60
N ILE A 12 -39.71 -12.34 -3.46
CA ILE A 12 -38.42 -12.41 -2.75
C ILE A 12 -37.27 -11.87 -3.62
N THR A 13 -37.37 -11.96 -4.95
CA THR A 13 -36.38 -11.40 -5.88
C THR A 13 -36.49 -9.88 -6.01
N ALA A 14 -37.69 -9.32 -5.91
CA ALA A 14 -37.90 -7.86 -6.01
C ALA A 14 -37.47 -7.10 -4.73
N PHE A 15 -37.61 -7.70 -3.55
CA PHE A 15 -37.23 -7.05 -2.29
C PHE A 15 -35.71 -7.03 -2.05
N ALA A 16 -34.95 -7.93 -2.69
CA ALA A 16 -33.49 -7.96 -2.60
C ALA A 16 -32.79 -6.87 -3.43
N VAL A 17 -33.47 -6.31 -4.45
CA VAL A 17 -32.88 -5.29 -5.34
C VAL A 17 -33.11 -3.87 -4.82
N ALA A 18 -34.19 -3.62 -4.07
CA ALA A 18 -34.51 -2.29 -3.54
C ALA A 18 -33.67 -1.88 -2.31
N ALA A 19 -33.01 -2.83 -1.64
CA ALA A 19 -32.12 -2.56 -0.49
C ALA A 19 -30.67 -2.21 -0.91
N LEU A 20 -30.37 -2.20 -2.21
CA LEU A 20 -29.11 -1.78 -2.78
C LEU A 20 -29.30 -0.44 -3.51
N THR A 21 -29.84 0.57 -2.83
CA THR A 21 -29.46 1.93 -3.21
C THR A 21 -27.98 2.06 -2.82
N PRO A 22 -27.03 2.20 -3.77
CA PRO A 22 -25.69 2.57 -3.37
C PRO A 22 -25.85 3.91 -2.64
N ALA A 23 -25.63 3.89 -1.32
CA ALA A 23 -25.46 5.11 -0.55
C ALA A 23 -24.51 5.99 -1.37
N GLY A 24 -24.97 7.18 -1.77
CA GLY A 24 -24.30 7.99 -2.78
C GLY A 24 -22.79 7.97 -2.55
N ALA A 25 -22.09 7.23 -3.41
CA ALA A 25 -20.65 7.06 -3.28
C ALA A 25 -20.05 8.38 -3.74
N SER A 26 -19.81 9.29 -2.79
CA SER A 26 -18.96 10.44 -3.05
C SER A 26 -17.59 9.88 -3.41
N ALA A 27 -17.06 10.26 -4.57
CA ALA A 27 -15.69 9.90 -4.92
C ALA A 27 -14.78 10.42 -3.78
N ALA A 28 -14.00 9.52 -3.17
CA ALA A 28 -13.00 9.93 -2.21
C ALA A 28 -12.14 11.02 -2.86
N ALA A 29 -11.88 12.11 -2.13
CA ALA A 29 -10.99 13.16 -2.62
C ALA A 29 -9.68 12.52 -3.11
N PRO A 30 -9.10 13.01 -4.22
CA PRO A 30 -7.88 12.42 -4.76
C PRO A 30 -6.79 12.45 -3.70
N TRP A 31 -6.14 11.30 -3.48
CA TRP A 31 -5.11 11.17 -2.45
C TRP A 31 -3.90 12.06 -2.76
N TRP A 32 -3.63 12.29 -4.04
CA TRP A 32 -2.52 13.10 -4.51
C TRP A 32 -3.03 14.32 -5.28
N VAL A 33 -2.43 15.46 -4.97
CA VAL A 33 -2.68 16.73 -5.62
C VAL A 33 -1.42 17.15 -6.39
N PRO A 34 -1.53 17.54 -7.67
CA PRO A 34 -0.39 18.03 -8.42
C PRO A 34 0.10 19.36 -7.82
N MET A 35 1.41 19.48 -7.65
CA MET A 35 2.10 20.68 -7.17
C MET A 35 2.71 21.47 -8.33
N ARG A 36 3.50 22.51 -8.06
CA ARG A 36 4.35 23.13 -9.08
C ARG A 36 5.32 22.10 -9.69
N LEU A 37 5.95 22.50 -10.80
CA LEU A 37 6.86 21.65 -11.59
C LEU A 37 6.14 20.53 -12.38
N GLN A 38 4.83 20.64 -12.60
CA GLN A 38 4.17 19.78 -13.60
C GLN A 38 4.82 19.95 -14.98
N GLY A 39 4.94 18.84 -15.72
CA GLY A 39 5.71 18.73 -16.96
C GLY A 39 7.22 18.63 -16.76
N THR A 40 7.73 18.72 -15.53
CA THR A 40 9.17 18.60 -15.24
C THR A 40 9.46 17.26 -14.56
N ALA A 41 10.20 16.39 -15.24
CA ALA A 41 10.64 15.14 -14.66
C ALA A 41 11.54 15.39 -13.44
N LEU A 42 11.18 14.83 -12.30
CA LEU A 42 11.95 14.85 -11.06
C LEU A 42 12.60 13.50 -10.82
N VAL A 43 13.69 13.48 -10.05
CA VAL A 43 14.42 12.26 -9.67
C VAL A 43 14.62 12.12 -8.18
N ALA A 44 14.44 13.19 -7.41
CA ALA A 44 14.50 13.14 -5.95
C ALA A 44 13.72 14.31 -5.35
N VAL A 45 13.24 14.11 -4.12
CA VAL A 45 12.66 15.13 -3.25
C VAL A 45 13.11 14.86 -1.82
N VAL A 46 13.44 15.93 -1.09
CA VAL A 46 13.67 15.93 0.35
C VAL A 46 12.87 17.08 0.95
N ALA A 47 12.26 16.85 2.11
CA ALA A 47 11.38 17.82 2.76
C ALA A 47 11.78 18.03 4.23
N SER A 48 11.76 19.28 4.70
CA SER A 48 12.02 19.64 6.09
C SER A 48 11.42 21.00 6.42
N GLY A 49 10.39 21.03 7.27
CA GLY A 49 9.91 22.27 7.89
C GLY A 49 9.51 23.35 6.89
N LYS A 50 8.66 22.99 5.90
CA LYS A 50 8.25 23.80 4.73
C LYS A 50 9.29 23.95 3.62
N THR A 51 10.54 23.56 3.84
CA THR A 51 11.57 23.57 2.79
C THR A 51 11.48 22.30 1.98
N LEU A 52 11.36 22.41 0.66
CA LEU A 52 11.51 21.28 -0.27
C LEU A 52 12.76 21.48 -1.10
N VAL A 53 13.56 20.43 -1.24
CA VAL A 53 14.66 20.38 -2.20
C VAL A 53 14.38 19.26 -3.18
N VAL A 54 14.31 19.59 -4.46
CA VAL A 54 14.03 18.64 -5.54
C VAL A 54 15.18 18.64 -6.53
N ARG A 55 15.41 17.48 -7.16
CA ARG A 55 16.35 17.35 -8.28
C ARG A 55 15.58 16.96 -9.53
N THR A 56 15.77 17.72 -10.61
CA THR A 56 15.18 17.44 -11.92
C THR A 56 15.97 16.35 -12.64
N ALA A 57 15.34 15.66 -13.59
CA ALA A 57 16.01 14.71 -14.46
C ALA A 57 17.08 15.37 -15.36
N SER A 58 16.95 16.68 -15.64
CA SER A 58 17.97 17.48 -16.31
C SER A 58 19.17 17.83 -15.40
N GLY A 59 19.16 17.39 -14.15
CA GLY A 59 20.27 17.54 -13.20
C GLY A 59 20.27 18.85 -12.43
N MET A 60 19.21 19.66 -12.47
CA MET A 60 19.09 20.88 -11.69
C MET A 60 18.51 20.61 -10.30
N THR A 61 19.06 21.28 -9.30
CA THR A 61 18.55 21.27 -7.93
C THR A 61 17.79 22.56 -7.66
N LEU A 62 16.52 22.42 -7.29
CA LEU A 62 15.62 23.51 -6.98
C LEU A 62 15.23 23.43 -5.50
N ARG A 63 15.06 24.59 -4.87
CA ARG A 63 14.61 24.71 -3.49
C ARG A 63 13.37 25.57 -3.41
N SER A 64 12.38 25.10 -2.66
CA SER A 64 11.24 25.86 -2.19
C SER A 64 11.38 26.09 -0.70
N THR A 65 10.98 27.26 -0.21
CA THR A 65 10.85 27.59 1.22
C THR A 65 9.39 27.78 1.65
N ASP A 66 8.45 27.55 0.74
CA ASP A 66 7.01 27.79 0.89
C ASP A 66 6.17 26.54 0.59
N SER A 67 6.69 25.36 0.95
CA SER A 67 6.02 24.06 0.77
C SER A 67 5.67 23.71 -0.67
N GLY A 68 6.47 24.20 -1.62
CA GLY A 68 6.39 23.89 -3.05
C GLY A 68 5.53 24.85 -3.86
N ALA A 69 5.18 26.03 -3.33
CA ALA A 69 4.45 27.04 -4.09
C ALA A 69 5.36 27.83 -5.05
N THR A 70 6.63 28.03 -4.68
CA THR A 70 7.68 28.63 -5.52
C THR A 70 8.98 27.85 -5.41
N PHE A 71 9.82 27.91 -6.46
CA PHE A 71 11.08 27.19 -6.53
C PHE A 71 12.18 28.06 -7.13
N ASP A 72 13.30 28.15 -6.43
CA ASP A 72 14.51 28.83 -6.88
C ASP A 72 15.64 27.82 -7.11
N ARG A 73 16.59 28.17 -7.97
CA ARG A 73 17.80 27.34 -8.17
C ARG A 73 18.69 27.40 -6.95
N VAL A 74 19.26 26.24 -6.58
CA VAL A 74 20.24 26.17 -5.49
C VAL A 74 21.65 26.42 -6.05
N PRO A 75 22.39 27.44 -5.55
CA PRO A 75 23.78 27.66 -5.94
C PRO A 75 24.65 26.41 -5.73
N GLY A 76 25.56 26.14 -6.67
CA GLY A 76 26.43 24.97 -6.62
C GLY A 76 25.76 23.64 -7.00
N ASN A 77 24.45 23.63 -7.26
CA ASN A 77 23.70 22.48 -7.78
C ASN A 77 23.98 21.14 -7.05
N PRO A 78 23.78 21.08 -5.72
CA PRO A 78 24.14 19.91 -4.93
C PRO A 78 23.29 18.69 -5.29
N ASP A 79 23.81 17.49 -5.00
CA ASP A 79 23.02 16.27 -5.15
C ASP A 79 21.94 16.14 -4.07
N VAL A 80 20.83 15.50 -4.42
CA VAL A 80 19.67 15.32 -3.55
C VAL A 80 19.48 13.83 -3.35
N ARG A 81 19.79 13.35 -2.15
CA ARG A 81 19.59 11.95 -1.77
C ARG A 81 18.96 11.86 -0.39
N PRO A 82 17.95 11.00 -0.20
CA PRO A 82 17.45 10.69 1.13
C PRO A 82 18.57 10.13 2.01
N PRO A 83 18.61 10.48 3.31
CA PRO A 83 19.58 9.92 4.23
C PRO A 83 19.33 8.42 4.44
N ALA A 84 20.40 7.64 4.61
CA ALA A 84 20.33 6.22 4.99
C ALA A 84 20.11 6.05 6.51
N SER A 85 19.45 7.02 7.13
CA SER A 85 19.25 7.10 8.58
C SER A 85 17.94 7.78 8.90
N VAL A 86 17.29 7.33 9.97
CA VAL A 86 16.06 7.90 10.49
C VAL A 86 16.15 8.02 12.01
N ARG A 87 15.65 9.14 12.55
CA ARG A 87 15.51 9.34 13.99
C ARG A 87 14.04 9.41 14.35
N SER A 88 13.58 8.50 15.20
CA SER A 88 12.20 8.43 15.67
C SER A 88 12.21 8.44 17.20
N GLY A 89 11.68 9.52 17.79
CA GLY A 89 11.77 9.74 19.24
C GLY A 89 13.23 9.77 19.73
N ASN A 90 13.54 8.91 20.70
CA ASN A 90 14.89 8.79 21.26
C ASN A 90 15.79 7.85 20.44
N ASP A 91 15.25 7.12 19.48
CA ASP A 91 15.99 6.11 18.72
C ASP A 91 16.49 6.65 17.39
N ALA A 92 17.72 6.25 17.04
CA ALA A 92 18.33 6.51 15.75
C ALA A 92 18.66 5.17 15.07
N TRP A 93 18.25 5.06 13.81
CA TRP A 93 18.45 3.87 12.98
C TRP A 93 19.25 4.26 11.75
N VAL A 94 20.25 3.46 11.41
CA VAL A 94 21.16 3.72 10.28
C VAL A 94 21.41 2.42 9.53
N ILE A 95 21.40 2.47 8.20
CA ILE A 95 21.94 1.37 7.40
C ILE A 95 23.42 1.63 7.15
N ALA A 96 24.29 0.75 7.64
CA ALA A 96 25.72 0.76 7.33
C ALA A 96 26.21 -0.65 7.01
N THR A 97 27.11 -0.75 6.03
CA THR A 97 27.67 -2.02 5.53
C THR A 97 26.61 -3.09 5.24
N GLY A 98 25.42 -2.69 4.77
CA GLY A 98 24.31 -3.59 4.46
C GLY A 98 23.54 -4.12 5.67
N ARG A 99 23.76 -3.59 6.87
CA ARG A 99 23.05 -3.99 8.10
C ARG A 99 22.40 -2.77 8.75
N VAL A 100 21.42 -3.01 9.60
CA VAL A 100 20.73 -1.98 10.38
C VAL A 100 21.42 -1.84 11.73
N LEU A 101 21.83 -0.62 12.05
CA LEU A 101 22.40 -0.23 13.32
C LEU A 101 21.39 0.63 14.09
N HIS A 102 21.40 0.48 15.40
CA HIS A 102 20.53 1.17 16.34
C HIS A 102 21.36 1.90 17.39
N ALA A 103 20.92 3.11 17.74
CA ALA A 103 21.38 3.84 18.91
C ALA A 103 20.18 4.43 19.65
N THR A 104 20.27 4.48 20.97
CA THR A 104 19.30 5.15 21.82
C THR A 104 19.94 6.42 22.41
N GLY A 105 19.24 7.55 22.28
CA GLY A 105 19.71 8.85 22.71
C GLY A 105 20.93 9.34 21.93
N SER A 106 22.01 9.62 22.67
CA SER A 106 23.33 9.96 22.17
C SER A 106 24.33 8.79 22.28
N GLY A 107 23.84 7.58 22.57
CA GLY A 107 24.67 6.39 22.67
C GLY A 107 25.30 5.98 21.32
N PRO A 108 26.27 5.05 21.34
CA PRO A 108 26.90 4.57 20.12
C PRO A 108 25.95 3.71 19.28
N LEU A 109 26.10 3.79 17.96
CA LEU A 109 25.45 2.88 17.02
C LEU A 109 25.99 1.45 17.21
N ARG A 110 25.07 0.49 17.34
CA ARG A 110 25.38 -0.93 17.45
C ARG A 110 24.54 -1.71 16.44
N LEU A 111 25.04 -2.85 15.98
CA LEU A 111 24.26 -3.75 15.14
C LEU A 111 22.97 -4.14 15.88
N ASP A 112 21.81 -3.92 15.26
CA ASP A 112 20.53 -4.33 15.83
C ASP A 112 20.42 -5.88 15.79
N PRO A 113 20.02 -6.53 16.90
CA PRO A 113 19.87 -7.99 16.93
C PRO A 113 18.97 -8.51 15.82
N GLY A 114 19.41 -9.55 15.12
CA GLY A 114 18.64 -10.16 14.04
C GLY A 114 18.54 -9.31 12.76
N SER A 115 19.26 -8.19 12.66
CA SER A 115 19.27 -7.36 11.44
C SER A 115 19.54 -8.22 10.20
N PRO A 116 18.70 -8.15 9.16
CA PRO A 116 18.90 -8.91 7.93
C PRO A 116 20.10 -8.39 7.14
N ASP A 117 20.62 -9.20 6.21
CA ASP A 117 21.55 -8.72 5.19
C ASP A 117 20.76 -7.99 4.10
N LEU A 118 20.92 -6.67 4.05
CA LEU A 118 20.27 -5.81 3.08
C LEU A 118 21.13 -5.61 1.81
N GLY A 119 22.40 -6.03 1.84
CA GLY A 119 23.40 -5.74 0.82
C GLY A 119 24.04 -4.35 0.99
N SER A 120 25.31 -4.23 0.59
CA SER A 120 26.17 -3.06 0.84
C SER A 120 25.67 -1.73 0.28
N ARG A 121 24.73 -1.76 -0.67
CA ARG A 121 24.14 -0.57 -1.32
C ARG A 121 22.78 -0.17 -0.76
N ALA A 122 22.19 -0.95 0.16
CA ALA A 122 20.92 -0.62 0.77
C ALA A 122 20.99 0.69 1.56
N ARG A 123 19.94 1.50 1.45
CA ARG A 123 19.86 2.85 2.05
C ARG A 123 18.45 3.26 2.46
N LEU A 124 17.42 2.51 2.06
CA LEU A 124 16.05 2.90 2.34
C LEU A 124 15.65 2.38 3.72
N ILE A 125 15.39 3.31 4.63
CA ILE A 125 14.98 3.03 6.00
C ILE A 125 13.93 4.04 6.45
N ALA A 126 12.91 3.57 7.16
CA ALA A 126 11.88 4.41 7.76
C ALA A 126 11.46 3.84 9.12
N ALA A 127 11.12 4.73 10.05
CA ALA A 127 10.69 4.37 11.40
C ALA A 127 9.49 5.26 11.78
N PRO A 128 8.25 4.74 11.73
CA PRO A 128 7.06 5.52 12.03
C PRO A 128 7.00 5.95 13.50
N ALA A 129 6.53 7.17 13.75
CA ALA A 129 6.52 7.78 15.08
C ALA A 129 5.57 7.10 16.08
N ALA A 130 4.42 6.63 15.61
CA ALA A 130 3.38 6.07 16.47
C ALA A 130 3.60 4.59 16.80
N ALA A 131 4.64 3.97 16.24
CA ALA A 131 5.04 2.61 16.58
C ALA A 131 6.53 2.58 16.94
N PRO A 132 6.90 2.99 18.16
CA PRO A 132 8.29 2.97 18.63
C PRO A 132 8.91 1.57 18.46
N GLY A 133 10.15 1.51 17.98
CA GLY A 133 10.87 0.26 17.71
C GLY A 133 10.51 -0.41 16.37
N VAL A 134 9.44 0.00 15.70
CA VAL A 134 9.14 -0.47 14.34
C VAL A 134 10.07 0.20 13.34
N VAL A 135 10.67 -0.60 12.47
CA VAL A 135 11.59 -0.14 11.41
C VAL A 135 11.28 -0.90 10.14
N VAL A 136 11.17 -0.19 9.02
CA VAL A 136 11.09 -0.77 7.69
C VAL A 136 12.38 -0.46 6.96
N ALA A 137 13.03 -1.49 6.41
CA ALA A 137 14.27 -1.37 5.65
C ALA A 137 14.17 -2.16 4.34
N VAL A 138 14.77 -1.66 3.26
CA VAL A 138 14.71 -2.32 1.95
C VAL A 138 16.08 -2.84 1.55
N ALA A 139 16.14 -4.13 1.22
CA ALA A 139 17.32 -4.78 0.69
C ALA A 139 17.51 -4.46 -0.80
N VAL A 140 18.74 -4.60 -1.29
CA VAL A 140 19.10 -4.32 -2.69
C VAL A 140 18.35 -5.21 -3.69
N ASP A 141 17.94 -6.40 -3.27
CA ASP A 141 17.14 -7.34 -4.07
C ASP A 141 15.64 -6.99 -4.15
N GLY A 142 15.21 -5.92 -3.47
CA GLY A 142 13.81 -5.48 -3.41
C GLY A 142 13.00 -6.10 -2.28
N THR A 143 13.59 -6.95 -1.44
CA THR A 143 12.92 -7.46 -0.23
C THR A 143 12.75 -6.34 0.78
N VAL A 144 11.51 -6.14 1.26
CA VAL A 144 11.21 -5.23 2.36
C VAL A 144 11.22 -6.02 3.66
N TRP A 145 12.08 -5.60 4.58
CA TRP A 145 12.20 -6.13 5.91
C TRP A 145 11.53 -5.21 6.91
N ARG A 146 10.85 -5.80 7.89
CA ARG A 146 10.23 -5.10 8.99
C ARG A 146 10.78 -5.62 10.31
N ARG A 147 11.13 -4.70 11.19
CA ARG A 147 11.37 -4.94 12.61
C ARG A 147 10.10 -4.67 13.39
N GLY A 148 9.63 -5.64 14.16
CA GLY A 148 8.49 -5.48 15.06
C GLY A 148 8.85 -4.72 16.33
N GLN A 149 7.83 -4.37 17.13
CA GLN A 149 8.01 -3.77 18.46
C GLN A 149 8.67 -4.74 19.46
N ASP A 150 8.53 -6.04 19.21
CA ASP A 150 9.21 -7.12 19.91
C ASP A 150 10.71 -7.20 19.61
N GLY A 151 11.19 -6.46 18.60
CA GLY A 151 12.57 -6.44 18.15
C GLY A 151 12.93 -7.54 17.14
N GLY A 152 11.96 -8.36 16.72
CA GLY A 152 12.16 -9.38 15.70
C GLY A 152 12.17 -8.80 14.29
N TRP A 153 13.02 -9.32 13.41
CA TRP A 153 13.00 -9.00 11.98
C TRP A 153 12.26 -10.06 11.18
N GLY A 154 11.37 -9.61 10.30
CA GLY A 154 10.62 -10.44 9.36
C GLY A 154 10.53 -9.80 7.98
N ARG A 155 10.11 -10.57 6.98
CA ARG A 155 9.80 -10.04 5.64
C ARG A 155 8.43 -9.37 5.70
N GLY A 156 8.37 -8.07 5.40
CA GLY A 156 7.12 -7.30 5.37
C GLY A 156 6.50 -7.22 3.96
N LEU A 157 7.32 -7.25 2.90
CA LEU A 157 6.81 -7.23 1.53
C LEU A 157 7.83 -7.83 0.55
N LEU A 158 7.32 -8.57 -0.43
CA LEU A 158 8.04 -8.97 -1.63
C LEU A 158 7.20 -8.57 -2.85
N LEU A 159 7.75 -7.72 -3.71
CA LEU A 159 7.07 -7.32 -4.94
C LEU A 159 7.08 -8.47 -5.96
N LEU A 160 5.94 -8.68 -6.62
CA LEU A 160 5.83 -9.60 -7.74
C LEU A 160 6.15 -8.87 -9.06
N PRO A 161 6.43 -9.59 -10.16
CA PRO A 161 6.63 -8.98 -11.47
C PRO A 161 5.40 -8.23 -11.97
N ALA A 162 5.60 -7.06 -12.61
CA ALA A 162 4.53 -6.21 -13.13
C ALA A 162 3.91 -6.71 -14.46
N GLY A 163 3.99 -8.02 -14.70
CA GLY A 163 3.58 -8.67 -15.94
C GLY A 163 4.64 -8.56 -17.04
N PHE A 164 4.68 -9.53 -17.96
CA PHE A 164 5.64 -9.53 -19.07
C PHE A 164 5.36 -8.38 -20.06
N PRO A 165 6.38 -7.64 -20.55
CA PRO A 165 7.83 -7.84 -20.38
C PRO A 165 8.45 -7.16 -19.13
N ASN A 166 7.65 -6.53 -18.29
CA ASN A 166 8.13 -5.80 -17.13
C ASN A 166 8.52 -6.77 -15.99
N GLY A 167 9.71 -6.59 -15.44
CA GLY A 167 10.21 -7.38 -14.32
C GLY A 167 9.55 -7.04 -12.99
N VAL A 168 10.21 -7.43 -11.89
CA VAL A 168 9.87 -6.93 -10.56
C VAL A 168 10.25 -5.45 -10.48
N PRO A 169 9.30 -4.54 -10.14
CA PRO A 169 9.62 -3.13 -9.99
C PRO A 169 10.66 -2.89 -8.90
N ALA A 170 11.57 -1.94 -9.13
CA ALA A 170 12.51 -1.50 -8.13
C ALA A 170 11.81 -0.59 -7.10
N ILE A 171 12.23 -0.72 -5.85
CA ILE A 171 11.81 0.19 -4.78
C ILE A 171 12.76 1.38 -4.78
N THR A 172 12.22 2.56 -5.06
CA THR A 172 13.02 3.78 -5.30
C THR A 172 13.11 4.66 -4.06
N SER A 173 12.13 4.56 -3.16
CA SER A 173 12.04 5.45 -1.99
C SER A 173 11.17 4.85 -0.90
N LEU A 174 11.46 5.25 0.34
CA LEU A 174 10.74 4.86 1.54
C LEU A 174 10.68 6.05 2.49
N THR A 175 9.51 6.33 3.07
CA THR A 175 9.35 7.44 4.02
C THR A 175 8.25 7.13 5.03
N ALA A 176 8.37 7.71 6.23
CA ALA A 176 7.36 7.66 7.28
C ALA A 176 7.46 8.93 8.12
N PHE A 177 6.34 9.34 8.72
CA PHE A 177 6.34 10.47 9.63
C PHE A 177 6.98 10.08 10.96
N THR A 178 8.02 10.80 11.35
CA THR A 178 8.62 10.73 12.70
C THR A 178 7.92 11.67 13.68
N GLN A 179 7.19 12.66 13.15
CA GLN A 179 6.12 13.44 13.78
C GLN A 179 5.17 13.91 12.64
N PRO A 180 3.86 14.16 12.86
CA PRO A 180 3.07 13.78 14.03
C PRO A 180 3.03 12.25 14.21
N LEU A 181 2.43 11.78 15.31
CA LEU A 181 2.24 10.35 15.56
C LEU A 181 1.42 9.72 14.42
N SER A 182 2.10 8.95 13.57
CA SER A 182 1.52 8.13 12.51
C SER A 182 2.26 6.81 12.46
N VAL A 183 1.52 5.74 12.20
CA VAL A 183 2.06 4.40 11.93
C VAL A 183 2.29 4.17 10.43
N THR A 184 1.85 5.10 9.58
CA THR A 184 1.83 4.90 8.14
C THR A 184 3.23 4.98 7.54
N VAL A 185 3.58 3.99 6.73
CA VAL A 185 4.82 3.96 5.93
C VAL A 185 4.44 4.04 4.45
N TYR A 186 5.18 4.84 3.68
CA TYR A 186 4.98 5.01 2.25
C TYR A 186 6.22 4.53 1.49
N LEU A 187 5.98 3.80 0.40
CA LEU A 187 7.00 3.16 -0.42
C LEU A 187 6.75 3.51 -1.88
N GLY A 188 7.76 4.05 -2.54
CA GLY A 188 7.73 4.40 -3.95
C GLY A 188 8.37 3.29 -4.79
N THR A 189 7.74 2.95 -5.91
CA THR A 189 8.24 1.96 -6.86
C THR A 189 8.33 2.55 -8.27
N ASP A 190 9.09 1.93 -9.15
CA ASP A 190 9.20 2.35 -10.56
C ASP A 190 8.16 1.71 -11.51
N GLY A 191 7.20 0.94 -10.99
CA GLY A 191 6.15 0.30 -11.80
C GLY A 191 4.80 0.05 -11.10
N TYR A 192 4.71 0.20 -9.77
CA TYR A 192 3.47 0.05 -9.00
C TYR A 192 2.99 1.35 -8.35
N SER A 193 3.57 2.48 -8.73
CA SER A 193 3.34 3.77 -8.10
C SER A 193 3.71 3.74 -6.60
N VAL A 194 2.96 4.46 -5.76
CA VAL A 194 3.12 4.45 -4.30
C VAL A 194 2.32 3.31 -3.67
N LEU A 195 2.96 2.56 -2.79
CA LEU A 195 2.33 1.67 -1.82
C LEU A 195 2.36 2.34 -0.44
N ALA A 196 1.32 2.12 0.36
CA ALA A 196 1.27 2.59 1.74
C ALA A 196 0.91 1.43 2.68
N SER A 197 1.49 1.44 3.87
CA SER A 197 1.18 0.50 4.92
C SER A 197 0.56 1.24 6.10
N PRO A 198 -0.70 0.95 6.48
CA PRO A 198 -1.38 1.58 7.61
C PRO A 198 -0.96 1.03 8.98
N ASP A 199 -0.11 0.01 9.05
CA ASP A 199 0.22 -0.77 10.26
C ASP A 199 1.74 -0.90 10.49
N GLY A 200 2.52 0.05 9.98
CA GLY A 200 3.95 0.10 10.22
C GLY A 200 4.76 -0.91 9.41
N GLY A 201 4.25 -1.34 8.26
CA GLY A 201 4.94 -2.16 7.27
C GLY A 201 4.54 -3.63 7.26
N ASP A 202 3.47 -4.03 7.97
CA ASP A 202 2.98 -5.42 7.98
C ASP A 202 2.17 -5.69 6.71
N ASP A 203 1.11 -4.91 6.48
CA ASP A 203 0.30 -4.98 5.26
C ASP A 203 0.48 -3.74 4.38
N TRP A 204 0.35 -3.92 3.06
CA TRP A 204 0.57 -2.87 2.08
C TRP A 204 -0.62 -2.76 1.12
N ILE A 205 -1.07 -1.53 0.90
CA ILE A 205 -2.13 -1.18 -0.05
C ILE A 205 -1.59 -0.25 -1.12
N ARG A 206 -2.18 -0.29 -2.32
CA ARG A 206 -1.88 0.70 -3.36
C ARG A 206 -2.41 2.07 -2.94
N ALA A 207 -1.51 3.04 -2.96
CA ALA A 207 -1.77 4.43 -2.58
C ALA A 207 -1.48 5.42 -3.73
N GLY A 208 -1.23 4.93 -4.93
CA GLY A 208 -0.92 5.73 -6.12
C GLY A 208 -2.05 6.06 -7.12
N PRO A 209 -3.37 5.88 -6.87
CA PRO A 209 -4.37 6.35 -7.84
C PRO A 209 -4.18 7.83 -8.20
N GLY A 210 -4.10 8.12 -9.51
CA GLY A 210 -3.86 9.47 -10.03
C GLY A 210 -2.39 9.86 -10.18
N LEU A 211 -1.44 9.03 -9.71
CA LEU A 211 -0.01 9.21 -9.93
C LEU A 211 0.49 8.39 -11.13
N PRO A 212 1.63 8.78 -11.74
CA PRO A 212 2.39 7.89 -12.60
C PRO A 212 2.78 6.58 -11.89
N GLU A 213 2.98 5.53 -12.68
CA GLU A 213 3.44 4.23 -12.17
C GLU A 213 4.89 4.28 -11.64
N SER A 214 5.71 5.20 -12.16
CA SER A 214 7.10 5.37 -11.74
C SER A 214 7.26 6.53 -10.77
N ILE A 215 7.52 6.20 -9.51
CA ILE A 215 7.88 7.12 -8.44
C ILE A 215 9.39 7.09 -8.28
N ARG A 216 10.01 8.26 -8.23
CA ARG A 216 11.48 8.38 -8.18
C ARG A 216 11.99 8.88 -6.84
N GLY A 217 11.13 9.51 -6.05
CA GLY A 217 11.44 9.92 -4.69
C GLY A 217 10.19 10.19 -3.87
N LEU A 218 10.28 9.92 -2.58
CA LEU A 218 9.27 10.27 -1.59
C LEU A 218 9.93 11.03 -0.42
N ALA A 219 9.23 12.02 0.12
CA ALA A 219 9.64 12.71 1.33
C ALA A 219 8.43 13.11 2.18
N SER A 220 8.46 12.80 3.47
CA SER A 220 7.47 13.28 4.44
C SER A 220 7.93 14.59 5.10
N ASP A 221 7.07 15.60 5.14
CA ASP A 221 7.26 16.80 5.95
C ASP A 221 6.36 16.77 7.20
N PRO A 222 6.94 16.67 8.41
CA PRO A 222 6.20 16.62 9.66
C PRO A 222 5.39 17.90 9.91
N THR A 223 5.87 19.06 9.46
CA THR A 223 5.26 20.36 9.73
C THR A 223 3.96 20.55 8.95
N THR A 224 3.96 20.18 7.67
CA THR A 224 2.77 20.28 6.82
C THR A 224 1.90 19.02 6.86
N ARG A 225 2.41 17.93 7.47
CA ARG A 225 1.81 16.59 7.46
C ARG A 225 1.57 16.11 6.03
N THR A 226 2.56 16.31 5.17
CA THR A 226 2.45 16.03 3.72
C THR A 226 3.55 15.08 3.29
N VAL A 227 3.20 14.09 2.48
CA VAL A 227 4.14 13.29 1.71
C VAL A 227 4.23 13.87 0.31
N TYR A 228 5.44 14.14 -0.15
CA TYR A 228 5.72 14.62 -1.49
C TYR A 228 6.24 13.46 -2.35
N ALA A 229 5.77 13.38 -3.58
CA ALA A 229 6.25 12.41 -4.57
C ALA A 229 6.89 13.13 -5.76
N ALA A 230 8.14 12.77 -6.05
CA ALA A 230 8.84 13.13 -7.26
C ALA A 230 8.58 12.06 -8.32
N THR A 231 8.03 12.46 -9.46
CA THR A 231 7.61 11.57 -10.55
C THR A 231 8.25 11.98 -11.88
N SER A 232 7.94 11.24 -12.95
CA SER A 232 8.33 11.62 -14.31
C SER A 232 7.61 12.85 -14.85
N ASP A 233 6.46 13.22 -14.29
CA ASP A 233 5.62 14.31 -14.77
C ASP A 233 5.57 15.52 -13.83
N GLY A 234 6.08 15.44 -12.61
CA GLY A 234 6.17 16.60 -11.72
C GLY A 234 6.31 16.27 -10.23
N LEU A 235 5.93 17.24 -9.41
CA LEU A 235 5.83 17.07 -7.97
C LEU A 235 4.36 16.86 -7.59
N TRP A 236 4.11 15.92 -6.68
CA TRP A 236 2.78 15.65 -6.15
C TRP A 236 2.80 15.70 -4.63
N ALA A 237 1.66 16.01 -4.03
CA ALA A 237 1.50 16.09 -2.58
C ALA A 237 0.31 15.24 -2.11
N HIS A 238 0.54 14.45 -1.06
CA HIS A 238 -0.47 13.71 -0.33
C HIS A 238 -0.48 14.18 1.11
N ARG A 239 -1.60 14.77 1.55
CA ARG A 239 -1.74 15.10 2.96
C ARG A 239 -2.01 13.83 3.74
N LEU A 240 -1.26 13.63 4.83
CA LEU A 240 -1.48 12.54 5.75
C LEU A 240 -2.95 12.54 6.19
N GLN A 241 -3.62 11.44 5.91
CA GLN A 241 -5.02 11.20 6.24
C GLN A 241 -5.15 9.79 6.80
N ALA A 242 -6.25 9.54 7.52
CA ALA A 242 -6.59 8.19 7.91
C ALA A 242 -6.80 7.35 6.65
N LEU A 243 -6.05 6.26 6.51
CA LEU A 243 -6.30 5.29 5.47
C LEU A 243 -7.59 4.55 5.80
N PRO A 244 -8.46 4.24 4.82
CA PRO A 244 -9.59 3.37 5.08
C PRO A 244 -9.03 2.08 5.67
N ALA A 245 -9.56 1.66 6.82
CA ALA A 245 -9.12 0.42 7.43
C ALA A 245 -9.22 -0.70 6.38
N PRO A 246 -8.21 -1.57 6.25
CA PRO A 246 -8.38 -2.79 5.46
C PRO A 246 -9.66 -3.48 5.95
N ALA A 247 -10.42 -4.08 5.03
CA ALA A 247 -11.66 -4.74 5.40
C ALA A 247 -11.35 -5.75 6.52
N VAL A 248 -11.84 -5.48 7.73
CA VAL A 248 -11.74 -6.42 8.85
C VAL A 248 -12.73 -7.53 8.54
N TYR A 249 -12.23 -8.60 7.93
CA TYR A 249 -13.02 -9.80 7.72
C TYR A 249 -13.20 -10.48 9.08
N HIS A 250 -14.31 -10.17 9.75
CA HIS A 250 -14.69 -10.91 10.95
C HIS A 250 -14.95 -12.37 10.59
N ASP A 251 -14.40 -13.30 11.39
CA ASP A 251 -14.49 -14.76 11.18
C ASP A 251 -15.92 -15.24 10.89
N ALA A 252 -16.93 -14.58 11.45
CA ALA A 252 -18.34 -14.86 11.18
C ALA A 252 -18.72 -14.75 9.69
N ALA A 253 -18.19 -13.76 8.97
CA ALA A 253 -18.44 -13.60 7.53
C ALA A 253 -17.79 -14.72 6.71
N LEU A 254 -16.65 -15.25 7.16
CA LEU A 254 -16.00 -16.41 6.56
C LEU A 254 -16.83 -17.68 6.79
N VAL A 255 -17.32 -17.89 8.02
CA VAL A 255 -18.18 -19.04 8.36
C VAL A 255 -19.46 -19.04 7.51
N TRP A 256 -20.16 -17.91 7.39
CA TRP A 256 -21.36 -17.83 6.56
C TRP A 256 -21.08 -18.05 5.07
N ARG A 257 -19.92 -17.59 4.59
CA ARG A 257 -19.47 -17.88 3.22
C ARG A 257 -19.21 -19.37 3.02
N TRP A 258 -18.54 -20.05 3.95
CA TRP A 258 -18.32 -21.51 3.89
C TRP A 258 -19.62 -22.29 3.98
N VAL A 259 -20.55 -21.90 4.86
CA VAL A 259 -21.90 -22.48 4.95
C VAL A 259 -22.66 -22.30 3.64
N GLY A 260 -22.58 -21.12 3.02
CA GLY A 260 -23.16 -20.85 1.71
C GLY A 260 -22.59 -21.74 0.61
N ILE A 261 -21.26 -21.91 0.55
CA ILE A 261 -20.60 -22.81 -0.41
C ILE A 261 -21.05 -24.27 -0.21
N VAL A 262 -21.13 -24.73 1.03
CA VAL A 262 -21.61 -26.09 1.35
C VAL A 262 -23.07 -26.27 0.93
N LEU A 263 -23.96 -25.31 1.18
CA LEU A 263 -25.37 -25.41 0.78
C LEU A 263 -25.54 -25.44 -0.74
N VAL A 264 -24.82 -24.59 -1.47
CA VAL A 264 -24.88 -24.56 -2.94
C VAL A 264 -24.37 -25.86 -3.54
N THR A 265 -23.24 -26.37 -3.06
CA THR A 265 -22.68 -27.65 -3.53
C THR A 265 -23.61 -28.82 -3.25
N LEU A 266 -24.24 -28.87 -2.08
CA LEU A 266 -25.20 -29.90 -1.70
C LEU A 266 -26.49 -29.84 -2.56
N ALA A 267 -26.99 -28.64 -2.83
CA ALA A 267 -28.14 -28.45 -3.72
C ALA A 267 -27.86 -28.91 -5.14
N VAL A 268 -26.68 -28.57 -5.69
CA VAL A 268 -26.25 -29.03 -7.02
C VAL A 268 -26.13 -30.56 -7.07
N ALA A 269 -25.55 -31.18 -6.04
CA ALA A 269 -25.44 -32.63 -5.94
C ALA A 269 -26.83 -33.31 -5.91
N VAL A 270 -27.78 -32.76 -5.15
CA VAL A 270 -29.17 -33.28 -5.10
C VAL A 270 -29.84 -33.19 -6.46
N VAL A 271 -29.71 -32.05 -7.16
CA VAL A 271 -30.27 -31.88 -8.51
C VAL A 271 -29.66 -32.89 -9.48
N ALA A 272 -28.34 -33.09 -9.44
CA ALA A 272 -27.65 -34.07 -10.27
C ALA A 272 -28.15 -35.50 -10.00
N VAL A 273 -28.31 -35.90 -8.74
CA VAL A 273 -28.84 -37.22 -8.36
C VAL A 273 -30.29 -37.39 -8.82
N LEU A 274 -31.12 -36.36 -8.69
CA LEU A 274 -32.51 -36.39 -9.16
C LEU A 274 -32.60 -36.49 -10.69
N ALA A 275 -31.72 -35.79 -11.41
CA ALA A 275 -31.61 -35.88 -12.86
C ALA A 275 -31.18 -37.28 -13.32
N LEU A 276 -30.15 -37.85 -12.70
CA LEU A 276 -29.70 -39.23 -12.93
C LEU A 276 -30.81 -40.25 -12.63
N ARG A 277 -31.52 -40.11 -11.51
CA ARG A 277 -32.67 -40.98 -11.19
C ARG A 277 -33.79 -40.87 -12.21
N ARG A 278 -34.07 -39.69 -12.76
CA ARG A 278 -35.07 -39.52 -13.83
C ARG A 278 -34.62 -40.17 -15.14
N ALA A 279 -33.35 -40.01 -15.51
CA ALA A 279 -32.77 -40.60 -16.72
C ALA A 279 -32.72 -42.14 -16.66
N MET A 280 -32.52 -42.71 -15.47
CA MET A 280 -32.45 -44.17 -15.26
C MET A 280 -33.82 -44.82 -14.99
N ARG A 281 -34.95 -44.09 -15.00
CA ARG A 281 -36.27 -44.73 -14.88
C ARG A 281 -36.55 -45.54 -16.15
N PRO A 282 -36.71 -46.88 -16.09
CA PRO A 282 -37.07 -47.66 -17.26
C PRO A 282 -38.45 -47.24 -17.75
N ALA A 283 -38.61 -47.15 -19.08
CA ALA A 283 -39.90 -46.92 -19.72
C ALA A 283 -40.83 -48.11 -19.44
N VAL A 284 -41.64 -48.01 -18.38
CA VAL A 284 -42.66 -49.01 -18.09
C VAL A 284 -43.78 -48.84 -19.09
N ALA A 285 -43.77 -49.76 -20.07
CA ALA A 285 -44.78 -50.12 -21.05
C ALA A 285 -46.18 -49.49 -20.87
N GLN A 286 -46.52 -48.55 -21.75
CA GLN A 286 -47.90 -48.34 -22.16
C GLN A 286 -48.29 -49.44 -23.17
N LYS A 287 -48.72 -50.60 -22.64
CA LYS A 287 -49.50 -51.59 -23.40
C LYS A 287 -50.69 -52.01 -22.54
N ARG A 288 -51.86 -51.48 -22.91
CA ARG A 288 -53.24 -51.97 -22.73
C ARG A 288 -54.11 -50.84 -23.30
N ALA A 289 -54.48 -50.98 -24.58
CA ALA A 289 -55.71 -51.62 -25.06
C ALA A 289 -56.90 -50.68 -24.87
#